data_AF-A0A2S5P9Z0-F1
#
_entry.id   AF-A0A2S5P9Z0-F1
#
_cell.length_a   1.000
_cell.length_b   1.000
_cell.length_c   1.000
_cell.angle_alpha   90.00
_cell.angle_beta   90.00
_cell.angle_gamma   90.00
#
_symmetry.space_group_name_H-M   'P 1'
#
loop_
_entity.id
_entity.type
_entity.pdbx_description
1 polymer ?
#
loop_
_entity_poly.entity_id
_entity_poly.type
_entity_poly.pdbx_seq_one_letter_code
_entity_poly.pdbx_strand_id
1 'polypeptide(L)'
;MRTLIVSAAFLALASAFLLYGLNYDTRRIESSLHSLERSTEKAKSDIAILKAERAHLARPDRIEPLARAQGLVPAGPRQFAQSGDTDLFEDRDQVRPAAR
;
A
#
# COMPACT_ATOMS: atom_id res chain seq x y z
N MET A 1 34.83 15.40 -46.84
CA MET A 1 33.86 16.46 -46.44
C MET A 1 32.42 15.98 -46.53
N ARG A 2 31.89 15.64 -47.72
CA ARG A 2 30.47 15.26 -47.89
C ARG A 2 30.03 14.04 -47.07
N THR A 3 30.89 13.02 -46.97
CA THR A 3 30.65 11.82 -46.16
C THR A 3 30.58 12.11 -44.66
N LEU A 4 31.45 12.99 -44.15
CA LEU A 4 31.45 13.43 -42.75
C LEU A 4 30.18 14.20 -42.39
N ILE A 5 29.70 15.05 -43.30
CA ILE A 5 28.44 15.80 -43.10
C ILE A 5 27.26 14.83 -43.05
N VAL A 6 27.21 13.86 -43.96
CA VAL A 6 26.14 12.84 -43.98
C VAL A 6 26.16 11.98 -42.72
N SER A 7 27.33 11.53 -42.26
CA SER A 7 27.43 10.76 -41.01
C SER A 7 27.03 11.58 -39.79
N ALA A 8 27.41 12.86 -39.73
CA ALA A 8 27.02 13.76 -38.64
C ALA A 8 25.51 14.01 -38.62
N ALA A 9 24.90 14.22 -39.79
CA ALA A 9 23.45 14.36 -39.93
C ALA A 9 22.72 13.08 -39.50
N PHE A 10 23.24 11.91 -39.87
CA PHE A 10 22.66 10.63 -39.46
C PHE A 10 22.75 10.43 -37.94
N LEU A 11 23.89 10.77 -37.34
CA LEU A 11 24.08 10.67 -35.89
C LEU A 11 23.17 11.64 -35.13
N ALA A 12 22.97 12.86 -35.63
CA ALA A 12 22.04 13.83 -35.08
C ALA A 12 20.59 13.33 -35.14
N LEU A 13 20.17 12.75 -36.27
CA LEU A 13 18.84 12.14 -36.41
C LEU A 13 18.67 10.97 -35.44
N ALA A 14 19.63 10.05 -35.38
CA ALA A 14 19.60 8.92 -34.45
C ALA A 14 19.48 9.40 -32.99
N SER A 15 20.22 10.44 -32.60
CA SER A 15 20.13 11.06 -31.27
C SER A 15 18.75 11.68 -31.00
N ALA A 16 18.18 12.39 -31.98
CA ALA A 16 16.83 12.96 -31.86
C ALA A 16 15.76 11.87 -31.67
N PHE A 17 15.84 10.78 -32.44
CA PHE A 17 14.94 9.63 -32.28
C PHE A 17 15.09 8.96 -30.92
N LEU A 18 16.33 8.77 -30.45
CA LEU A 18 16.61 8.13 -29.16
C LEU A 18 16.03 8.98 -28.01
N LEU A 19 16.27 10.29 -28.05
CA LEU A 19 15.74 11.22 -27.05
C LEU A 19 14.20 11.27 -27.06
N TYR A 20 13.58 11.22 -28.23
CA TYR A 20 12.13 11.17 -28.36
C TYR A 20 11.55 9.89 -27.72
N GLY A 21 12.16 8.74 -27.96
CA GLY A 21 11.76 7.47 -27.35
C GLY A 21 11.86 7.50 -25.82
N LEU A 22 13.02 7.91 -25.30
CA LEU A 22 13.27 8.04 -23.85
C LEU A 22 12.26 8.98 -23.16
N ASN A 23 11.93 10.10 -23.80
CA ASN A 23 10.97 11.06 -23.26
C ASN A 23 9.54 10.47 -23.25
N TYR A 24 9.19 9.66 -24.25
CA TYR A 24 7.90 8.99 -24.32
C TYR A 24 7.75 7.87 -23.29
N ASP A 25 8.79 7.05 -23.11
CA ASP A 25 8.81 5.98 -22.10
C ASP A 25 8.72 6.56 -20.68
N THR A 26 9.44 7.65 -20.42
CA THR A 26 9.37 8.38 -19.15
C THR A 26 7.94 8.84 -18.85
N ARG A 27 7.25 9.45 -19.83
CA ARG A 27 5.86 9.91 -19.68
C ARG A 27 4.86 8.79 -19.43
N ARG A 28 5.08 7.60 -20.00
CA ARG A 28 4.23 6.43 -19.76
C ARG A 28 4.38 5.89 -18.33
N ILE A 29 5.61 5.82 -17.84
CA ILE A 29 5.90 5.37 -16.47
C ILE A 29 5.34 6.39 -15.46
N GLU A 30 5.52 7.68 -15.72
CA GLU A 30 4.98 8.75 -14.87
C GLU A 30 3.45 8.72 -14.76
N SER A 31 2.74 8.54 -15.88
CA SER A 31 1.28 8.39 -15.86
C SER A 31 0.82 7.18 -15.04
N SER A 32 1.55 6.06 -15.14
CA SER A 32 1.22 4.83 -14.42
C SER A 32 1.50 4.99 -12.92
N LEU A 33 2.63 5.60 -12.56
CA LEU A 33 2.98 5.93 -11.18
C LEU A 33 1.92 6.83 -10.55
N HIS A 34 1.52 7.91 -11.21
CA HIS A 34 0.47 8.79 -10.68
C HIS A 34 -0.87 8.08 -10.47
N SER A 35 -1.24 7.14 -11.34
CA SER A 35 -2.47 6.36 -11.15
C SER A 35 -2.37 5.44 -9.92
N LEU A 36 -1.20 4.82 -9.71
CA LEU A 36 -0.93 3.92 -8.60
C LEU A 36 -0.87 4.69 -7.27
N GLU A 37 -0.19 5.84 -7.25
CA GLU A 37 -0.14 6.76 -6.10
C GLU A 37 -1.54 7.19 -5.67
N ARG A 38 -2.39 7.61 -6.64
CA ARG A 38 -3.78 7.97 -6.34
C ARG A 38 -4.57 6.82 -5.73
N SER A 39 -4.40 5.61 -6.25
CA SER A 39 -5.07 4.42 -5.69
C SER A 39 -4.59 4.09 -4.28
N THR A 40 -3.30 4.30 -4.01
CA THR A 40 -2.67 4.06 -2.71
C THR A 40 -3.16 5.07 -1.68
N GLU A 41 -3.20 6.36 -2.03
CA GLU A 41 -3.71 7.40 -1.15
C GLU A 41 -5.20 7.22 -0.86
N LYS A 42 -5.99 6.79 -1.85
CA LYS A 42 -7.38 6.42 -1.62
C LYS A 42 -7.51 5.26 -0.64
N ALA A 43 -6.75 4.18 -0.83
CA ALA A 43 -6.80 3.03 0.06
C ALA A 43 -6.39 3.38 1.50
N LYS A 44 -5.36 4.22 1.67
CA LYS A 44 -4.95 4.72 3.00
C LYS A 44 -6.06 5.53 3.67
N SER A 45 -6.74 6.39 2.91
CA SER A 45 -7.89 7.16 3.41
C SER A 45 -9.03 6.25 3.86
N ASP A 46 -9.38 5.26 3.04
CA ASP A 46 -10.44 4.29 3.34
C ASP A 46 -10.09 3.49 4.62
N ILE A 47 -8.82 3.07 4.79
CA ILE A 47 -8.35 2.40 6.02
C ILE A 47 -8.46 3.32 7.24
N ALA A 48 -8.13 4.61 7.11
CA ALA A 48 -8.23 5.56 8.21
C ALA A 48 -9.68 5.73 8.67
N ILE A 49 -10.62 5.80 7.73
CA ILE A 49 -12.06 5.84 8.01
C ILE A 49 -12.51 4.56 8.72
N LEU A 50 -12.17 3.38 8.18
CA LEU A 50 -12.54 2.10 8.79
C LEU A 50 -11.95 1.93 10.20
N LYS A 51 -10.73 2.42 10.45
CA LYS A 51 -10.15 2.43 11.79
C LYS A 51 -10.94 3.32 12.75
N ALA A 52 -11.38 4.50 12.29
CA ALA A 52 -12.19 5.41 13.08
C ALA A 52 -13.58 4.81 13.38
N GLU A 53 -14.22 4.20 12.39
CA GLU A 53 -15.49 3.49 12.56
C GLU A 53 -15.36 2.33 13.53
N ARG A 54 -14.29 1.53 13.40
CA ARG A 54 -14.00 0.45 14.34
C ARG A 54 -13.82 0.99 15.76
N ALA A 55 -13.03 2.05 15.94
CA ALA A 55 -12.83 2.67 17.25
C ALA A 55 -14.14 3.21 17.83
N HIS A 56 -15.00 3.77 16.98
CA HIS A 56 -16.32 4.24 17.37
C HIS A 56 -17.22 3.08 17.82
N LEU A 57 -17.28 1.98 17.07
CA LEU A 57 -18.11 0.81 17.40
C LEU A 57 -17.57 0.01 18.58
N ALA A 58 -16.25 -0.03 18.75
CA ALA A 58 -15.58 -0.80 19.80
C ALA A 58 -15.62 -0.13 21.19
N ARG A 59 -16.35 0.98 21.36
CA ARG A 59 -16.37 1.68 22.64
C ARG A 59 -17.10 0.85 23.72
N PRO A 60 -16.50 0.70 24.93
CA PRO A 60 -17.06 -0.13 26.00
C PRO A 60 -18.46 0.28 26.43
N ASP A 61 -18.74 1.59 26.44
CA ASP A 61 -20.04 2.19 26.77
C ASP A 61 -21.20 1.61 25.93
N ARG A 62 -20.93 1.21 24.68
CA ARG A 62 -21.93 0.58 23.80
C ARG A 62 -21.95 -0.94 23.87
N ILE A 63 -20.81 -1.56 24.14
CA ILE A 63 -20.71 -3.03 24.20
C ILE A 63 -21.25 -3.55 25.52
N GLU A 64 -20.98 -2.87 26.63
CA GLU A 64 -21.31 -3.34 27.98
C GLU A 64 -22.82 -3.57 28.20
N PRO A 65 -23.73 -2.67 27.78
CA PRO A 65 -25.17 -2.93 27.91
C PRO A 65 -25.63 -4.14 27.10
N LEU A 66 -25.10 -4.31 25.88
CA LEU A 66 -25.42 -5.45 25.01
C LEU A 66 -24.88 -6.77 25.57
N ALA A 67 -23.65 -6.76 26.08
CA ALA A 67 -23.02 -7.93 26.70
C ALA A 67 -23.80 -8.39 27.94
N ARG A 68 -24.22 -7.44 28.77
CA ARG A 68 -25.01 -7.74 29.99
C ARG A 68 -26.41 -8.26 29.65
N ALA A 69 -27.05 -7.74 28.60
CA ALA A 69 -28.31 -8.28 28.10
C ALA A 69 -28.19 -9.74 27.62
N GLN A 70 -27.01 -10.15 27.16
CA GLN A 70 -26.70 -11.53 26.78
C GLN A 70 -26.19 -12.40 27.95
N GLY A 71 -26.19 -11.89 29.18
CA GLY A 71 -25.71 -12.61 30.37
C GLY A 71 -24.20 -12.72 30.48
N LEU A 72 -23.43 -11.99 29.66
CA LEU A 72 -21.97 -11.97 29.75
C LEU A 72 -21.50 -11.12 30.93
N VAL A 73 -20.45 -11.58 31.60
CA VAL A 73 -19.80 -10.90 32.72
C VAL A 73 -18.37 -10.49 32.35
N PRO A 74 -17.82 -9.43 32.96
CA PRO A 74 -16.43 -9.05 32.75
C PRO A 74 -15.49 -10.23 33.00
N ALA A 75 -14.47 -10.36 32.16
CA ALA A 75 -13.48 -11.41 32.31
C ALA A 75 -12.79 -11.32 33.69
N GLY A 76 -12.66 -12.45 34.37
CA GLY A 76 -12.00 -12.55 35.66
C GLY A 76 -10.46 -12.63 35.54
N PRO A 77 -9.71 -12.41 36.63
CA PRO A 77 -8.24 -12.41 36.63
C PRO A 77 -7.61 -13.68 36.06
N ARG A 78 -8.24 -14.84 36.31
CA ARG A 78 -7.78 -16.15 35.79
C ARG A 78 -7.93 -16.31 34.28
N GLN A 79 -8.90 -15.62 33.66
CA GLN A 79 -9.12 -15.68 32.21
C GLN A 79 -8.08 -14.84 31.46
N PHE A 80 -7.67 -13.70 32.03
CA PHE A 80 -6.58 -12.89 31.47
C PHE A 80 -5.22 -13.60 31.49
N ALA A 81 -4.94 -14.37 32.55
CA ALA A 81 -3.71 -15.16 32.67
C ALA A 81 -3.61 -16.31 31.65
N GLN A 82 -4.73 -16.75 31.07
CA GLN A 82 -4.75 -17.79 30.04
C GLN A 82 -4.64 -17.21 28.62
N SER A 83 -4.99 -15.93 28.43
CA SER A 83 -4.94 -15.24 27.14
C SER A 83 -3.68 -14.41 26.90
N GLY A 84 -2.84 -14.24 27.92
CA GLY A 84 -1.51 -13.66 27.78
C GLY A 84 -0.53 -14.75 27.37
N ASP A 85 -0.39 -14.99 26.05
CA ASP A 85 0.87 -15.37 25.38
C ASP A 85 0.61 -15.92 23.96
N THR A 86 1.25 -15.29 22.96
CA THR A 86 1.94 -15.92 21.80
C THR A 86 1.33 -15.98 20.38
N ASP A 87 0.03 -15.84 20.09
CA ASP A 87 -0.44 -16.18 18.72
C ASP A 87 -0.74 -15.03 17.72
N LEU A 88 -0.59 -13.75 18.07
CA LEU A 88 -1.04 -12.65 17.17
C LEU A 88 0.04 -11.91 16.36
N PHE A 89 1.33 -12.15 16.61
CA PHE A 89 2.42 -11.36 16.00
C PHE A 89 3.41 -12.16 15.15
N GLU A 90 3.31 -13.49 15.07
CA GLU A 90 4.32 -14.32 14.36
C GLU A 90 4.10 -14.41 12.82
N ASP A 91 2.92 -14.08 12.29
CA ASP A 91 2.55 -14.39 10.89
C ASP A 91 2.64 -13.20 9.90
N ARG A 92 3.23 -12.06 10.29
CA ARG A 92 3.29 -10.87 9.40
C ARG A 92 4.63 -10.56 8.76
N ASP A 93 5.70 -11.23 9.19
CA ASP A 93 7.05 -11.01 8.65
C ASP A 93 7.51 -12.07 7.64
N GLN A 94 6.68 -13.08 7.32
CA GLN A 94 6.89 -13.94 6.15
C GLN A 94 6.45 -13.25 4.85
N VAL A 95 7.06 -12.12 4.53
CA VAL A 95 7.14 -11.68 3.12
C VAL A 95 8.15 -12.61 2.44
N ARG A 96 7.63 -13.73 1.93
CA ARG A 96 8.35 -14.65 1.06
C ARG A 96 9.00 -13.85 -0.08
N PRO A 97 10.33 -13.82 -0.25
CA PRO A 97 10.92 -13.24 -1.44
C PRO A 97 10.40 -14.04 -2.64
N ALA A 98 9.73 -13.35 -3.56
CA ALA A 98 9.31 -13.93 -4.81
C ALA A 98 10.58 -14.35 -5.56
N ALA A 99 10.85 -15.65 -5.57
CA ALA A 99 11.80 -16.24 -6.49
C ALA A 99 11.30 -15.98 -7.92
N ARG A 100 12.00 -15.09 -8.64
CA ARG A 100 12.26 -15.20 -10.09
C ARG A 100 13.31 -14.19 -10.50
#